data_AF-A0A699X4L7-F1
#
_entry.id   AF-A0A699X4L7-F1
#
_cell.length_a   1.000
_cell.length_b   1.000
_cell.length_c   1.000
_cell.angle_alpha   90.00
_cell.angle_beta   90.00
_cell.angle_gamma   90.00
#
_symmetry.space_group_name_H-M   'P 1'
#
loop_
_entity.id
_entity.type
_entity.pdbx_description
1 polymer ?
#
loop_
_entity_poly.entity_id
_entity_poly.type
_entity_poly.pdbx_seq_one_letter_code
_entity_poly.pdbx_strand_id
1 'polypeptide(L)'
;ACKTFLGPRFALMRDEFQCQPIVIKARVERVMVNFGGFDAACQVYATMLALRGFDDLQVDFVAGLHNPEWAAMSELAKTHPNWRLHTL
;
A
#
# COMPACT_ATOMS: atom_id res chain seq x y z
N ALA A 1 -15.20 7.32 37.38
CA ALA A 1 -13.94 7.78 36.73
C ALA A 1 -13.78 7.04 35.39
N CYS A 2 -13.41 7.73 34.30
CA CYS A 2 -13.16 7.09 33.00
C CYS A 2 -11.76 6.46 32.99
N LYS A 3 -11.62 5.25 32.44
CA LYS A 3 -10.31 4.60 32.25
C LYS A 3 -9.86 4.80 30.81
N THR A 4 -8.68 5.39 30.63
CA THR A 4 -8.14 5.72 29.30
C THR A 4 -7.18 4.65 28.82
N PHE A 5 -7.33 4.25 27.56
CA PHE A 5 -6.48 3.28 26.88
C PHE A 5 -5.93 3.95 25.61
N LEU A 6 -4.78 4.60 25.75
CA LEU A 6 -4.20 5.46 24.72
C LEU A 6 -2.83 4.93 24.27
N GLY A 7 -2.53 5.11 22.98
CA GLY A 7 -1.26 4.75 22.38
C GLY A 7 -1.18 3.30 21.88
N PRO A 8 -0.03 2.92 21.30
CA PRO A 8 0.14 1.66 20.55
C PRO A 8 0.00 0.40 21.42
N ARG A 9 0.12 0.53 22.75
CA ARG A 9 -0.15 -0.56 23.70
C ARG A 9 -1.58 -1.13 23.57
N PHE A 10 -2.51 -0.33 23.05
CA PHE A 10 -3.91 -0.70 22.87
C PHE A 10 -4.31 -0.78 21.39
N ALA A 11 -3.34 -0.97 20.49
CA ALA A 11 -3.61 -1.13 19.07
C ALA A 11 -4.49 -2.37 18.80
N LEU A 12 -5.54 -2.19 18.02
CA LEU A 12 -6.38 -3.28 17.53
C LEU A 12 -5.76 -3.83 16.24
N MET A 13 -5.03 -4.92 16.38
CA MET A 13 -4.34 -5.57 15.28
C MET A 13 -5.08 -6.85 14.87
N ARG A 14 -5.24 -7.09 13.57
CA ARG A 14 -5.68 -8.40 13.08
C ARG A 14 -4.60 -9.44 13.36
N ASP A 15 -5.00 -10.71 13.45
CA ASP A 15 -4.12 -11.82 13.83
C ASP A 15 -2.89 -11.94 12.90
N GLU A 16 -3.02 -11.61 11.61
CA GLU A 16 -1.92 -11.69 10.64
C GLU A 16 -0.79 -10.69 10.93
N PHE A 17 -1.05 -9.64 11.70
CA PHE A 17 -0.05 -8.63 12.09
C PHE A 17 0.51 -8.85 13.49
N GLN A 18 0.05 -9.89 14.21
CA GLN A 18 0.61 -10.27 15.50
C GLN A 18 1.85 -11.15 15.31
N CYS A 19 2.89 -10.58 14.68
CA CYS A 19 4.11 -11.29 14.31
C CYS A 19 5.35 -10.69 14.99
N GLN A 20 6.47 -11.41 14.89
CA GLN A 20 7.75 -10.90 15.36
C GLN A 20 8.21 -9.72 14.48
N PRO A 21 8.90 -8.71 15.05
CA PRO A 21 9.49 -7.64 14.27
C PRO A 21 10.40 -8.16 13.17
N ILE A 22 10.34 -7.54 11.99
CA ILE A 22 11.22 -7.87 10.86
C ILE A 22 12.53 -7.10 10.92
N VAL A 23 13.60 -7.68 10.35
CA VAL A 23 14.85 -6.96 10.12
C VAL A 23 14.67 -6.04 8.91
N ILE A 24 14.96 -4.75 9.10
CA ILE A 24 14.90 -3.76 8.03
C ILE A 24 16.18 -3.85 7.20
N LYS A 25 16.05 -4.19 5.92
CA LYS A 25 17.18 -4.20 4.97
C LYS A 25 17.65 -2.78 4.70
N ALA A 26 18.96 -2.59 4.49
CA ALA A 26 19.55 -1.29 4.16
C ALA A 26 19.15 -0.77 2.77
N ARG A 27 18.78 -1.66 1.84
CA ARG A 27 18.28 -1.33 0.50
C ARG A 27 16.86 -1.84 0.32
N VAL A 28 15.98 -0.99 -0.21
CA VAL A 28 14.61 -1.33 -0.55
C VAL A 28 14.58 -2.00 -1.93
N GLU A 29 13.96 -3.18 -1.99
CA GLU A 29 13.75 -3.94 -3.23
C GLU A 29 12.26 -3.99 -3.62
N ARG A 30 11.37 -3.78 -2.65
CA ARG A 30 9.92 -3.84 -2.82
C ARG A 30 9.22 -2.77 -2.00
N VAL A 31 8.22 -2.13 -2.61
CA VAL A 31 7.34 -1.16 -1.98
C VAL A 31 5.90 -1.66 -2.04
N MET A 32 5.17 -1.53 -0.92
CA MET A 32 3.73 -1.70 -0.90
C MET A 32 3.07 -0.32 -0.75
N VAL A 33 2.16 0.01 -1.65
CA VAL A 33 1.43 1.28 -1.67
C VAL A 33 -0.03 1.02 -1.28
N ASN A 34 -0.48 1.66 -0.20
CA ASN A 34 -1.86 1.57 0.28
C ASN A 34 -2.23 2.86 1.01
N PHE A 35 -3.38 3.46 0.65
CA PHE A 35 -3.93 4.68 1.27
C PHE A 35 -5.22 4.41 2.09
N GLY A 36 -5.42 3.15 2.50
CA GLY A 36 -6.61 2.72 3.22
C GLY A 36 -7.77 2.36 2.30
N GLY A 37 -8.93 2.01 2.87
CA GLY A 37 -10.02 1.38 2.13
C GLY A 37 -10.78 2.26 1.12
N PHE A 38 -10.55 3.58 1.11
CA PHE A 38 -11.36 4.50 0.30
C PHE A 38 -10.56 5.34 -0.71
N ASP A 39 -9.28 5.64 -0.46
CA ASP A 39 -8.42 6.47 -1.32
C ASP A 39 -9.15 7.61 -2.08
N ALA A 40 -9.91 8.44 -1.36
CA ALA A 40 -10.80 9.44 -1.98
C ALA A 40 -10.08 10.48 -2.84
N ALA A 41 -8.79 10.70 -2.55
CA ALA A 41 -7.94 11.67 -3.22
C ALA A 41 -7.09 11.03 -4.35
N CYS A 42 -7.40 9.79 -4.74
CA CYS A 42 -6.73 9.04 -5.81
C CYS A 42 -5.20 9.01 -5.66
N GLN A 43 -4.71 8.86 -4.43
CA GLN A 43 -3.28 8.92 -4.11
C GLN A 43 -2.53 7.68 -4.59
N VAL A 44 -3.21 6.52 -4.75
CA VAL A 44 -2.57 5.34 -5.33
C VAL A 44 -2.08 5.64 -6.74
N TYR A 45 -2.94 6.19 -7.62
CA TYR A 45 -2.56 6.50 -8.99
C TYR A 45 -1.48 7.59 -9.06
N ALA A 46 -1.59 8.65 -8.25
CA ALA A 46 -0.54 9.66 -8.15
C ALA A 46 0.83 9.05 -7.76
N THR A 47 0.82 8.09 -6.84
CA THR A 47 2.02 7.38 -6.41
C THR A 47 2.56 6.46 -7.51
N MET A 48 1.70 5.77 -8.26
CA MET A 48 2.12 5.01 -9.45
C MET A 48 2.89 5.90 -10.41
N LEU A 49 2.37 7.09 -10.74
CA LEU A 49 3.02 8.01 -11.67
C LEU A 49 4.39 8.48 -11.18
N ALA A 50 4.56 8.67 -9.87
CA ALA A 50 5.82 9.07 -9.23
C ALA A 50 6.86 7.93 -9.22
N LEU A 51 6.41 6.67 -9.10
CA LEU A 51 7.29 5.51 -9.05
C LEU A 51 7.77 5.01 -10.43
N ARG A 52 7.21 5.53 -11.54
CA ARG A 52 7.58 5.12 -12.91
C ARG A 52 9.07 5.25 -13.25
N GLY A 53 9.81 6.09 -12.53
CA GLY A 53 11.26 6.26 -12.76
C GLY A 53 12.13 5.18 -12.12
N PHE A 54 11.56 4.19 -11.42
CA PHE A 54 12.29 3.14 -10.71
C PHE A 54 12.07 1.77 -11.37
N ASP A 55 12.93 1.43 -12.33
CA ASP A 55 12.80 0.19 -13.12
C ASP A 55 13.13 -1.08 -12.31
N ASP A 56 13.98 -0.96 -11.29
CA ASP A 56 14.43 -2.09 -10.45
C ASP A 56 13.51 -2.38 -9.26
N LEU A 57 12.48 -1.54 -9.04
CA LEU A 57 11.60 -1.65 -7.89
C LEU A 57 10.40 -2.56 -8.16
N GLN A 58 10.18 -3.51 -7.25
CA GLN A 58 8.93 -4.27 -7.22
C GLN A 58 7.87 -3.47 -6.46
N VAL A 59 6.69 -3.33 -7.02
CA VAL A 59 5.64 -2.51 -6.38
C VAL A 59 4.31 -3.23 -6.35
N ASP A 60 3.76 -3.38 -5.15
CA ASP A 60 2.40 -3.87 -4.91
C ASP A 60 1.50 -2.69 -4.54
N PHE A 61 0.52 -2.39 -5.39
CA PHE A 61 -0.48 -1.36 -5.17
C PHE A 61 -1.76 -2.00 -4.65
N VAL A 62 -2.33 -1.45 -3.59
CA VAL A 62 -3.61 -1.89 -3.02
C VAL A 62 -4.61 -0.74 -3.14
N ALA A 63 -5.66 -0.94 -3.93
CA ALA A 63 -6.71 0.06 -4.15
C ALA A 63 -8.11 -0.57 -4.08
N GLY A 64 -9.11 0.23 -3.70
CA GLY A 64 -10.50 -0.22 -3.70
C GLY A 64 -11.07 -0.37 -5.12
N LEU A 65 -11.97 -1.34 -5.31
CA LEU A 65 -12.59 -1.64 -6.61
C LEU A 65 -13.32 -0.44 -7.25
N HIS A 66 -13.82 0.49 -6.41
CA HIS A 66 -14.57 1.67 -6.84
C HIS A 66 -13.68 2.91 -7.05
N ASN A 67 -12.36 2.76 -7.09
CA ASN A 67 -11.47 3.88 -7.39
C ASN A 67 -11.72 4.34 -8.85
N PRO A 68 -12.01 5.63 -9.09
CA PRO A 68 -12.33 6.12 -10.44
C PRO A 68 -11.17 5.93 -11.44
N GLU A 69 -9.94 5.84 -10.94
CA GLU A 69 -8.73 5.64 -11.75
C GLU A 69 -8.41 4.16 -11.99
N TRP A 70 -9.27 3.21 -11.60
CA TRP A 70 -8.99 1.78 -11.68
C TRP A 70 -8.50 1.32 -13.06
N ALA A 71 -9.14 1.79 -14.13
CA ALA A 71 -8.75 1.47 -15.49
C ALA A 71 -7.34 1.99 -15.83
N ALA A 72 -7.06 3.26 -15.48
CA ALA A 72 -5.75 3.87 -15.72
C ALA A 72 -4.63 3.17 -14.92
N MET A 73 -4.89 2.83 -13.65
CA MET A 73 -3.97 2.04 -12.82
C MET A 73 -3.72 0.65 -13.43
N SER A 74 -4.76 -0.02 -13.89
CA SER A 74 -4.65 -1.35 -14.49
C SER A 74 -3.80 -1.35 -15.76
N GLU A 75 -4.00 -0.37 -16.65
CA GLU A 75 -3.18 -0.23 -17.85
C GLU A 75 -1.72 0.11 -17.51
N LEU A 76 -1.50 1.02 -16.55
CA LEU A 76 -0.15 1.40 -16.14
C LEU A 76 0.60 0.23 -15.49
N ALA A 77 -0.07 -0.61 -14.70
CA ALA A 77 0.55 -1.80 -14.12
C ALA A 77 0.95 -2.82 -15.19
N LYS A 78 0.17 -2.98 -16.27
CA LYS A 78 0.52 -3.89 -17.38
C LYS A 78 1.80 -3.49 -18.11
N THR A 79 2.14 -2.20 -18.16
CA THR A 79 3.38 -1.74 -18.81
C THR A 79 4.61 -1.89 -17.93
N HIS A 80 4.47 -2.30 -16.66
CA HIS A 80 5.58 -2.46 -15.71
C HIS A 80 5.58 -3.88 -15.13
N PRO A 81 6.43 -4.79 -15.61
CA PRO A 81 6.38 -6.22 -15.24
C PRO A 81 6.65 -6.49 -13.74
N ASN A 82 7.30 -5.54 -13.05
CA ASN A 82 7.61 -5.63 -11.62
C ASN A 82 6.47 -5.09 -10.75
N TRP A 83 5.36 -4.63 -11.34
CA TRP A 83 4.25 -4.02 -10.63
C TRP A 83 3.04 -4.95 -10.56
N ARG A 84 2.30 -4.87 -9.46
CA ARG A 84 1.08 -5.63 -9.22
C ARG A 84 0.02 -4.72 -8.62
N LEU A 85 -1.20 -4.80 -9.14
CA LEU A 85 -2.36 -4.09 -8.61
C LEU A 85 -3.31 -5.10 -7.96
N HIS A 86 -3.62 -4.89 -6.68
CA HIS A 86 -4.52 -5.71 -5.87
C HIS A 86 -5.77 -4.91 -5.51
N THR A 87 -6.90 -5.60 -5.47
CA THR A 87 -8.19 -5.06 -5.01
C THR A 87 -8.39 -5.31 -3.52
N LEU A 88 -8.97 -4.34 -2.80
CA LEU A 88 -9.60 -4.56 -1.49
C LEU A 88 -11.07 -4.99 -1.61
#